data_AF-A0A2E0PAW4-F1
#
_entry.id   AF-A0A2E0PAW4-F1
#
_cell.length_a   1.000
_cell.length_b   1.000
_cell.length_c   1.000
_cell.angle_alpha   90.00
_cell.angle_beta   90.00
_cell.angle_gamma   90.00
#
_symmetry.space_group_name_H-M   'P 1'
#
loop_
_entity.id
_entity.type
_entity.pdbx_description
1 polymer ?
#
loop_
_entity_poly.entity_id
_entity_poly.type
_entity_poly.pdbx_seq_one_letter_code
_entity_poly.pdbx_strand_id
1 'polypeptide(L)'
;MGLDWEEGSGYRKLNLSVPSKGRSGFTSMPIIQSGVRFTNKVSEASLVKRSNLLNGSGLALGDVNGDGLCDIYFCRLEGPNELYLNQGEWRFRLASKNNSVSFANFFSRGATFADIDGDDDLDLLLTTFRNGVRISINDGKGNFKDISN
;
A
#
# COMPACT_ATOMS: atom_id res chain seq x y z
N MET A 1 -29.30 -26.61 3.84
CA MET A 1 -30.08 -25.41 4.21
C MET A 1 -29.47 -24.23 3.49
N GLY A 2 -30.26 -23.49 2.72
CA GLY A 2 -29.81 -22.30 1.99
C GLY A 2 -29.70 -21.09 2.91
N LEU A 3 -28.97 -20.07 2.47
CA LEU A 3 -28.94 -18.77 3.15
C LEU A 3 -30.27 -18.03 2.88
N ASP A 4 -30.87 -17.45 3.93
CA ASP A 4 -32.12 -16.68 3.83
C ASP A 4 -31.84 -15.24 3.37
N TRP A 5 -31.85 -15.04 2.06
CA TRP A 5 -31.64 -13.73 1.44
C TRP A 5 -32.90 -12.86 1.47
N GLU A 6 -32.75 -11.58 1.81
CA GLU A 6 -33.78 -10.56 1.59
C GLU A 6 -33.56 -9.92 0.21
N GLU A 7 -34.53 -10.06 -0.69
CA GLU A 7 -34.49 -9.43 -2.02
C GLU A 7 -35.02 -7.99 -2.01
N GLY A 8 -34.38 -7.12 -2.78
CA GLY A 8 -34.81 -5.75 -3.06
C GLY A 8 -34.61 -5.42 -4.54
N SER A 9 -35.06 -4.25 -4.98
CA SER A 9 -34.92 -3.85 -6.39
C SER A 9 -33.44 -3.75 -6.80
N GLY A 10 -32.95 -4.76 -7.52
CA GLY A 10 -31.57 -4.85 -8.01
C GLY A 10 -30.53 -5.35 -7.01
N TYR A 11 -30.93 -5.86 -5.84
CA TYR A 11 -29.99 -6.40 -4.87
C TYR A 11 -30.60 -7.51 -4.01
N ARG A 12 -29.74 -8.29 -3.37
CA ARG A 12 -30.10 -9.16 -2.24
C ARG A 12 -29.18 -8.85 -1.07
N LYS A 13 -29.70 -8.82 0.14
CA LYS A 13 -28.90 -8.62 1.36
C LYS A 13 -29.12 -9.80 2.30
N LEU A 14 -28.06 -10.15 3.03
CA LEU A 14 -28.11 -11.14 4.10
C LEU A 14 -27.69 -10.45 5.38
N ASN A 15 -28.58 -10.40 6.35
CA ASN A 15 -28.21 -9.93 7.68
C ASN A 15 -27.37 -11.02 8.36
N LEU A 16 -26.08 -10.75 8.54
CA LEU A 16 -25.20 -11.67 9.25
C LEU A 16 -25.51 -11.63 10.74
N SER A 17 -25.82 -12.79 11.33
CA SER A 17 -25.86 -12.92 12.79
C SER A 17 -24.45 -12.81 13.34
N VAL A 18 -24.08 -11.61 13.80
CA VAL A 18 -22.80 -11.39 14.50
C VAL A 18 -22.91 -12.01 15.90
N PRO A 19 -22.07 -13.00 16.26
CA PRO A 19 -22.11 -13.59 17.59
C PRO A 19 -21.90 -12.51 18.67
N SER A 20 -22.79 -12.47 19.68
CA SER A 20 -22.64 -11.57 20.84
C SER A 20 -21.54 -12.02 21.81
N LYS A 21 -20.99 -13.22 21.59
CA LYS A 21 -19.87 -13.81 22.34
C LYS A 21 -18.82 -14.31 21.34
N GLY A 22 -17.56 -13.97 21.58
CA GLY A 22 -16.43 -14.31 20.72
C GLY A 22 -15.35 -13.23 20.78
N ARG A 23 -14.16 -13.53 20.24
CA ARG A 23 -13.12 -12.52 20.01
C ARG A 23 -13.29 -11.94 18.61
N SER A 24 -13.12 -10.63 18.45
CA SER A 24 -13.00 -10.02 17.14
C SER A 24 -11.90 -10.72 16.33
N GLY A 25 -12.13 -10.96 15.04
CA GLY A 25 -11.11 -11.52 14.14
C GLY A 25 -9.92 -10.57 13.90
N PHE A 26 -10.10 -9.29 14.24
CA PHE A 26 -9.10 -8.24 14.14
C PHE A 26 -8.97 -7.50 15.46
N THR A 27 -7.73 -7.13 15.78
CA THR A 27 -7.40 -6.30 16.94
C THR A 27 -6.82 -4.98 16.43
N SER A 28 -7.30 -3.86 16.98
CA SER A 28 -6.72 -2.56 16.67
C SER A 28 -5.28 -2.50 17.13
N MET A 29 -4.38 -2.06 16.26
CA MET A 29 -2.96 -1.88 16.55
C MET A 29 -2.66 -0.38 16.69
N PRO A 30 -2.32 0.12 17.88
CA PRO A 30 -1.97 1.51 18.08
C PRO A 30 -0.74 1.90 17.27
N ILE A 31 -0.69 3.15 16.79
CA ILE A 31 0.48 3.71 16.08
C ILE A 31 1.77 3.57 16.89
N ILE A 32 1.69 3.70 18.22
CA ILE A 32 2.85 3.55 19.12
C ILE A 32 3.40 2.12 19.08
N GLN A 33 2.53 1.13 18.87
CA GLN A 33 2.92 -0.27 18.77
C GLN A 33 3.41 -0.60 17.36
N SER A 34 2.72 -0.14 16.31
CA SER A 34 3.06 -0.52 14.94
C SER A 34 4.15 0.33 14.29
N GLY A 35 4.30 1.59 14.69
CA GLY A 35 5.19 2.55 14.03
C GLY A 35 4.67 3.07 12.68
N VAL A 36 3.60 2.50 12.13
CA VAL A 36 2.98 2.95 10.87
C VAL A 36 2.20 4.24 11.10
N ARG A 37 2.62 5.32 10.46
CA ARG A 37 2.03 6.67 10.58
C ARG A 37 1.46 7.20 9.27
N PHE A 38 1.54 6.39 8.21
CA PHE A 38 1.18 6.80 6.86
C PHE A 38 -0.30 7.23 6.77
N THR A 39 -0.53 8.33 6.07
CA THR A 39 -1.87 8.73 5.60
C THR A 39 -1.78 9.18 4.15
N ASN A 40 -2.71 8.73 3.32
CA ASN A 40 -2.90 9.28 1.97
C ASN A 40 -3.85 10.48 2.05
N LYS A 41 -3.31 11.66 2.38
CA LYS A 41 -4.08 12.91 2.46
C LYS A 41 -4.07 13.57 1.08
N VAL A 42 -5.25 13.98 0.61
CA VAL A 42 -5.43 14.70 -0.66
C VAL A 42 -6.08 16.04 -0.35
N SER A 43 -5.55 17.13 -0.90
CA SER A 43 -6.11 18.47 -0.73
C SER A 43 -7.49 18.60 -1.38
N GLU A 44 -8.38 19.37 -0.75
CA GLU A 44 -9.70 19.68 -1.32
C GLU A 44 -9.58 20.32 -2.71
N ALA A 45 -8.59 21.19 -2.91
CA ALA A 45 -8.31 21.81 -4.19
C ALA A 45 -8.01 20.78 -5.30
N SER A 46 -7.29 19.71 -4.99
CA SER A 46 -7.05 18.61 -5.93
C SER A 46 -8.29 17.76 -6.15
N LEU A 47 -9.08 17.49 -5.11
CA LEU A 47 -10.33 16.73 -5.22
C LEU A 47 -11.36 17.45 -6.12
N VAL A 48 -11.48 18.78 -5.99
CA VAL A 48 -12.36 19.59 -6.83
C VAL A 48 -11.91 19.57 -8.30
N LYS A 49 -10.59 19.59 -8.55
CA LYS A 49 -10.04 19.53 -9.91
C LYS A 49 -10.10 18.13 -10.52
N ARG A 50 -10.06 17.08 -9.69
CA ARG A 50 -9.86 15.68 -10.11
C ARG A 50 -10.60 14.73 -9.18
N SER A 51 -11.89 14.52 -9.44
CA SER A 51 -12.75 13.64 -8.64
C SER A 51 -12.25 12.19 -8.60
N ASN A 52 -11.50 11.73 -9.60
CA ASN A 52 -10.90 10.39 -9.63
C ASN A 52 -9.81 10.14 -8.57
N LEU A 53 -9.34 11.19 -7.89
CA LEU A 53 -8.47 11.07 -6.72
C LEU A 53 -9.22 10.53 -5.49
N LEU A 54 -10.56 10.56 -5.48
CA LEU A 54 -11.38 9.92 -4.45
C LEU A 54 -11.28 8.39 -4.45
N ASN A 55 -10.78 7.78 -5.53
CA ASN A 55 -10.60 6.33 -5.62
C ASN A 55 -9.46 5.81 -4.71
N GLY A 56 -8.70 6.70 -4.07
CA GLY A 56 -7.57 6.34 -3.23
C GLY A 56 -6.31 5.96 -4.01
N SER A 57 -5.37 5.36 -3.28
CA SER A 57 -4.07 4.90 -3.78
C SER A 57 -3.82 3.48 -3.29
N GLY A 58 -2.86 2.78 -3.90
CA GLY A 58 -2.51 1.41 -3.56
C GLY A 58 -1.36 1.29 -2.57
N LEU A 59 -0.96 0.04 -2.36
CA LEU A 59 0.22 -0.34 -1.60
C LEU A 59 0.82 -1.61 -2.22
N ALA A 60 2.05 -1.94 -1.85
CA ALA A 60 2.68 -3.22 -2.14
C ALA A 60 3.26 -3.82 -0.86
N LEU A 61 3.37 -5.15 -0.84
CA LEU A 61 3.90 -5.95 0.26
C LEU A 61 4.98 -6.88 -0.30
N GLY A 62 6.12 -6.98 0.37
CA GLY A 62 7.25 -7.81 -0.06
C GLY A 62 8.45 -7.65 0.87
N ASP A 63 9.31 -8.65 0.95
CA ASP A 63 10.59 -8.59 1.67
C ASP A 63 11.62 -7.92 0.77
N VAL A 64 11.84 -6.61 0.93
CA VAL A 64 12.68 -5.85 0.00
C VAL A 64 14.13 -5.73 0.45
N ASN A 65 14.45 -6.22 1.64
CA ASN A 65 15.80 -6.19 2.20
C ASN A 65 16.36 -7.60 2.53
N GLY A 66 15.62 -8.65 2.16
CA GLY A 66 16.04 -10.04 2.28
C GLY A 66 16.13 -10.55 3.72
N ASP A 67 15.42 -9.93 4.67
CA ASP A 67 15.50 -10.30 6.10
C ASP A 67 14.45 -11.34 6.52
N GLY A 68 13.62 -11.79 5.59
CA GLY A 68 12.55 -12.76 5.80
C GLY A 68 11.26 -12.14 6.35
N LEU A 69 11.19 -10.81 6.49
CA LEU A 69 10.01 -10.09 6.97
C LEU A 69 9.34 -9.33 5.83
N CYS A 70 8.00 -9.38 5.81
CA CYS A 70 7.24 -8.66 4.81
C CYS A 70 7.20 -7.16 5.14
N ASP A 71 7.75 -6.33 4.26
CA ASP A 71 7.70 -4.87 4.32
C ASP A 71 6.45 -4.29 3.66
N ILE A 72 6.23 -2.98 3.82
CA ILE A 72 5.06 -2.28 3.29
C ILE A 72 5.46 -1.03 2.52
N TYR A 73 5.04 -0.92 1.27
CA TYR A 73 5.20 0.28 0.48
C TYR A 73 3.85 0.96 0.24
N PHE A 74 3.69 2.18 0.74
CA PHE A 74 2.47 2.97 0.57
C PHE A 74 2.60 3.98 -0.56
N CYS A 75 1.64 3.96 -1.47
CA CYS A 75 1.50 4.98 -2.50
C CYS A 75 0.70 6.18 -1.98
N ARG A 76 1.08 7.38 -2.41
CA ARG A 76 0.39 8.63 -2.09
C ARG A 76 -0.04 9.33 -3.36
N LEU A 77 -1.22 9.96 -3.31
CA LEU A 77 -1.73 10.81 -4.39
C LEU A 77 -1.18 12.23 -4.31
N GLU A 78 -0.67 12.68 -3.17
CA GLU A 78 0.01 13.97 -3.03
C GLU A 78 1.20 13.83 -2.09
N GLY A 79 2.39 14.24 -2.52
CA GLY A 79 3.60 14.11 -1.70
C GLY A 79 4.24 12.73 -1.79
N PRO A 80 5.20 12.42 -0.89
CA PRO A 80 6.04 11.23 -1.05
C PRO A 80 5.28 9.95 -0.69
N ASN A 81 5.53 8.89 -1.48
CA ASN A 81 5.31 7.51 -1.10
C ASN A 81 6.27 7.13 0.05
N GLU A 82 5.93 6.09 0.81
CA GLU A 82 6.68 5.69 2.00
C GLU A 82 6.89 4.17 2.04
N LEU A 83 8.13 3.74 2.21
CA LEU A 83 8.50 2.35 2.50
C LEU A 83 8.68 2.17 4.01
N TYR A 84 7.99 1.19 4.57
CA TYR A 84 8.09 0.78 5.96
C TYR A 84 8.73 -0.60 6.04
N LEU A 85 9.89 -0.65 6.68
CA LEU A 85 10.62 -1.89 6.93
C LEU A 85 10.08 -2.55 8.20
N ASN A 86 9.77 -3.84 8.09
CA ASN A 86 9.28 -4.65 9.19
C ASN A 86 10.44 -4.98 10.15
N GLN A 87 10.16 -4.92 11.45
CA GLN A 87 11.13 -5.19 12.51
C GLN A 87 10.68 -6.38 13.39
N GLY A 88 9.72 -7.16 12.89
CA GLY A 88 9.06 -8.23 13.63
C GLY A 88 8.03 -7.70 14.63
N GLU A 89 7.20 -8.61 15.15
CA GLU A 89 6.21 -8.31 16.20
C GLU A 89 5.29 -7.13 15.85
N TRP A 90 4.96 -6.98 14.56
CA TRP A 90 4.13 -5.89 14.02
C TRP A 90 4.72 -4.48 14.19
N ARG A 91 6.02 -4.36 14.46
CA ARG A 91 6.73 -3.06 14.49
C ARG A 91 7.32 -2.74 13.13
N PHE A 92 7.15 -1.51 12.68
CA PHE A 92 7.66 -1.02 11.42
C PHE A 92 8.42 0.28 11.60
N ARG A 93 9.48 0.46 10.81
CA ARG A 93 10.26 1.69 10.75
C ARG A 93 10.23 2.25 9.34
N LEU A 94 10.04 3.57 9.23
CA LEU A 94 10.17 4.26 7.95
C LEU A 94 11.59 4.10 7.40
N ALA A 95 11.71 3.68 6.15
CA ALA A 95 12.96 3.57 5.43
C ALA A 95 13.60 4.96 5.22
N SER A 96 14.91 4.98 4.98
CA SER A 96 15.64 6.23 4.76
C SER A 96 15.21 6.90 3.44
N LYS A 97 15.17 8.23 3.41
CA LYS A 97 14.75 9.00 2.22
C LYS A 97 15.66 8.83 0.99
N ASN A 98 16.88 8.33 1.18
CA ASN A 98 17.85 8.10 0.11
C ASN A 98 17.65 6.76 -0.63
N ASN A 99 16.64 5.97 -0.29
CA ASN A 99 16.30 4.73 -0.98
C ASN A 99 15.58 4.93 -2.33
N SER A 100 15.40 6.18 -2.77
CA SER A 100 14.84 6.58 -4.08
C SER A 100 13.43 6.09 -4.42
N VAL A 101 12.62 5.67 -3.45
CA VAL A 101 11.22 5.23 -3.71
C VAL A 101 10.17 6.29 -3.33
N SER A 102 10.56 7.54 -3.13
CA SER A 102 9.62 8.58 -2.68
C SER A 102 8.62 9.02 -3.74
N PHE A 103 9.03 9.08 -5.02
CA PHE A 103 8.19 9.53 -6.14
C PHE A 103 7.32 10.76 -5.85
N ALA A 104 7.83 11.72 -5.08
CA ALA A 104 7.03 12.79 -4.48
C ALA A 104 6.30 13.71 -5.47
N ASN A 105 6.74 13.72 -6.73
CA ASN A 105 6.16 14.51 -7.82
C ASN A 105 5.13 13.73 -8.65
N PHE A 106 4.81 12.49 -8.27
CA PHE A 106 3.87 11.63 -8.98
C PHE A 106 2.60 11.38 -8.17
N PHE A 107 1.48 11.30 -8.87
CA PHE A 107 0.25 10.77 -8.30
C PHE A 107 0.27 9.25 -8.45
N SER A 108 0.77 8.58 -7.42
CA SER A 108 0.91 7.14 -7.38
C SER A 108 -0.46 6.47 -7.19
N ARG A 109 -0.77 5.45 -8.00
CA ARG A 109 -2.09 4.80 -8.04
C ARG A 109 -2.06 3.41 -7.45
N GLY A 110 -0.99 2.68 -7.66
CA GLY A 110 -0.78 1.33 -7.14
C GLY A 110 0.63 0.87 -7.43
N ALA A 111 1.09 -0.10 -6.65
CA ALA A 111 2.43 -0.64 -6.74
C ALA A 111 2.38 -2.17 -6.65
N THR A 112 3.43 -2.82 -7.12
CA THR A 112 3.70 -4.23 -6.88
C THR A 112 5.21 -4.43 -6.77
N PHE A 113 5.61 -5.46 -6.02
CA PHE A 113 6.98 -5.93 -5.97
C PHE A 113 7.11 -7.19 -6.81
N ALA A 114 8.17 -7.27 -7.60
CA ALA A 114 8.51 -8.43 -8.43
C ALA A 114 9.99 -8.39 -8.76
N ASP A 115 10.62 -9.55 -8.96
CA ASP A 115 11.96 -9.63 -9.55
C ASP A 115 11.85 -9.35 -11.06
N ILE A 116 12.33 -8.19 -11.50
CA ILE A 116 12.14 -7.71 -12.88
C ILE A 116 13.39 -8.00 -13.72
N ASP A 117 14.59 -7.94 -13.15
CA ASP A 117 15.84 -8.13 -13.87
C ASP A 117 16.49 -9.52 -13.67
N GLY A 118 15.91 -10.36 -12.81
CA GLY A 118 16.28 -11.75 -12.61
C GLY A 118 17.42 -11.94 -11.61
N ASP A 119 17.59 -11.03 -10.66
CA ASP A 119 18.64 -11.08 -9.64
C ASP A 119 18.19 -11.66 -8.28
N ASP A 120 16.96 -12.18 -8.21
CA ASP A 120 16.27 -12.71 -7.03
C ASP A 120 15.90 -11.64 -5.97
N ASP A 121 16.11 -10.34 -6.23
CA ASP A 121 15.66 -9.26 -5.36
C ASP A 121 14.30 -8.69 -5.81
N LEU A 122 13.49 -8.24 -4.84
CA LEU A 122 12.20 -7.62 -5.15
C LEU A 122 12.36 -6.17 -5.64
N ASP A 123 12.12 -5.95 -6.93
CA ASP A 123 12.05 -4.63 -7.56
C ASP A 123 10.67 -3.99 -7.43
N LEU A 124 10.59 -2.67 -7.64
CA LEU A 124 9.37 -1.90 -7.52
C LEU A 124 8.79 -1.52 -8.89
N LEU A 125 7.54 -1.93 -9.13
CA LEU A 125 6.73 -1.43 -10.24
C LEU A 125 5.59 -0.55 -9.72
N LEU A 126 5.53 0.70 -10.20
CA LEU A 126 4.63 1.74 -9.71
C LEU A 126 3.81 2.33 -10.85
N THR A 127 2.49 2.31 -10.71
CA THR A 127 1.58 2.98 -11.66
C THR A 127 1.33 4.42 -11.23
N THR A 128 1.41 5.35 -12.18
CA THR A 128 1.20 6.79 -11.92
C THR A 128 0.11 7.37 -12.81
N PHE A 129 -0.50 8.48 -12.38
CA PHE A 129 -1.43 9.20 -13.23
C PHE A 129 -0.69 10.00 -14.31
N ARG A 130 -0.94 9.69 -15.59
CA ARG A 130 -0.44 10.44 -16.77
C ARG A 130 1.08 10.54 -16.94
N ASN A 131 1.86 9.83 -16.15
CA ASN A 131 3.33 9.87 -16.22
C ASN A 131 3.94 8.47 -16.47
N GLY A 132 3.15 7.54 -17.00
CA GLY A 132 3.59 6.17 -17.28
C GLY A 132 3.75 5.30 -16.04
N VAL A 133 4.27 4.10 -16.26
CA VAL A 133 4.71 3.19 -15.20
C VAL A 133 6.13 3.54 -14.82
N ARG A 134 6.44 3.52 -13.52
CA ARG A 134 7.80 3.63 -13.00
C ARG A 134 8.30 2.26 -12.60
N ILE A 135 9.56 1.98 -12.90
CA ILE A 135 10.27 0.74 -12.58
C ILE A 135 11.53 1.15 -11.83
N SER A 136 11.71 0.60 -10.63
CA SER A 136 12.93 0.79 -9.87
C SER A 136 13.56 -0.53 -9.48
N ILE A 137 14.83 -0.70 -9.83
CA ILE A 137 15.63 -1.87 -9.51
C ILE A 137 16.17 -1.76 -8.08
N ASN A 138 16.04 -2.83 -7.29
CA ASN A 138 16.52 -2.94 -5.92
C ASN A 138 17.95 -3.52 -5.88
N ASP A 139 18.67 -3.33 -4.77
CA ASP A 139 20.00 -3.91 -4.53
C ASP A 139 19.98 -5.06 -3.50
N GLY A 140 18.79 -5.62 -3.25
CA GLY A 140 18.52 -6.62 -2.22
C GLY A 140 18.57 -6.10 -0.79
N LYS A 141 18.81 -4.81 -0.59
CA LYS A 141 18.94 -4.17 0.75
C LYS A 141 17.93 -3.06 0.94
N GLY A 142 16.96 -2.94 0.02
CA GLY A 142 15.92 -1.94 0.02
C GLY A 142 16.40 -0.57 -0.48
N ASN A 143 17.51 -0.51 -1.24
CA ASN A 143 17.91 0.70 -1.97
C ASN A 143 17.55 0.56 -3.44
N PHE A 144 16.73 1.47 -3.94
CA PHE A 144 16.21 1.38 -5.28
C PHE A 144 16.86 2.39 -6.22
N LYS A 145 16.82 2.08 -7.51
CA LYS A 145 17.20 2.97 -8.60
C LYS A 145 16.10 2.99 -9.66
N ASP A 146 15.46 4.14 -9.83
CA ASP A 146 14.49 4.35 -10.92
C ASP A 146 15.21 4.26 -12.28
N ILE A 147 14.73 3.36 -13.14
CA ILE A 147 15.25 3.15 -14.51
C ILE A 147 14.24 3.60 -15.58
N SER A 148 13.20 4.31 -15.18
CA SER A 148 12.15 4.80 -16.08
C SER A 148 12.62 6.03 -16.85
N ASN A 149 12.20 6.12 -18.12
CA ASN A 149 12.43 7.28 -18.98
C ASN A 149 11.58 8.51 -18.59
#